data_AF-A0ABD0QTJ4-F1
#
_entry.id   AF-A0ABD0QTJ4-F1
#
_cell.length_a   1.000
_cell.length_b   1.000
_cell.length_c   1.000
_cell.angle_alpha   90.00
_cell.angle_beta   90.00
_cell.angle_gamma   90.00
#
_symmetry.space_group_name_H-M   'P 1'
#
loop_
_entity.id
_entity.type
_entity.pdbx_description
1 polymer ?
#
loop_
_entity_poly.entity_id
_entity_poly.type
_entity_poly.pdbx_seq_one_letter_code
_entity_poly.pdbx_strand_id
1 'polypeptide(L)' 'RMELFLILVTVLRRFRLVWPEDAGEPDFKLTFGGTQSVKPYRLTVQLRTPGDTCKSVY' A
#
# COMPACT_ATOMS: atom_id res chain seq x y z
N ARG A 1 -1.17 -21.92 2.26
CA ARG A 1 -0.11 -20.93 2.66
C ARG A 1 0.80 -20.57 1.47
N MET A 2 0.26 -20.05 0.39
CA MET A 2 1.06 -19.42 -0.69
C MET A 2 0.41 -18.15 -1.21
N GLU A 3 -0.84 -17.91 -0.83
CA GLU A 3 -1.64 -16.78 -1.27
C GLU A 3 -1.00 -15.45 -0.86
N LEU A 4 -0.50 -15.31 0.37
CA LEU A 4 0.16 -14.07 0.80
C LEU A 4 1.42 -13.76 -0.02
N PHE A 5 2.20 -14.80 -0.35
CA PHE A 5 3.38 -14.64 -1.18
C PHE A 5 3.01 -14.23 -2.60
N LEU A 6 2.04 -14.91 -3.22
CA LEU A 6 1.55 -14.59 -4.56
C LEU A 6 0.97 -13.17 -4.62
N ILE A 7 0.21 -12.74 -3.61
CA ILE A 7 -0.31 -11.38 -3.50
C ILE A 7 0.84 -10.38 -3.40
N LEU A 8 1.81 -10.61 -2.51
CA LEU A 8 2.92 -9.69 -2.32
C LEU A 8 3.80 -9.56 -3.58
N VAL A 9 4.18 -10.67 -4.21
CA VAL A 9 5.05 -10.64 -5.39
C VAL A 9 4.34 -10.04 -6.61
N THR A 10 3.03 -10.26 -6.77
CA THR A 10 2.27 -9.67 -7.88
C THR A 10 2.08 -8.17 -7.67
N VAL A 11 1.77 -7.75 -6.44
CA VAL A 11 1.62 -6.33 -6.10
C VAL A 11 2.94 -5.59 -6.28
N LEU A 12 4.05 -6.09 -5.74
CA LEU A 12 5.35 -5.42 -5.83
C LEU A 12 5.92 -5.39 -7.26
N ARG A 13 5.63 -6.42 -8.08
CA ARG A 13 6.09 -6.45 -9.47
C ARG A 13 5.38 -5.43 -10.34
N ARG A 14 4.07 -5.23 -10.13
CA ARG A 14 3.24 -4.40 -11.00
C ARG A 14 3.00 -2.99 -10.47
N PHE A 15 3.12 -2.76 -9.16
CA PHE A 15 2.77 -1.49 -8.55
C PHE A 15 3.93 -0.87 -7.75
N ARG A 16 3.99 0.46 -7.72
CA ARG A 16 4.76 1.24 -6.75
C ARG A 16 3.78 1.65 -5.65
N LEU A 17 4.02 1.13 -4.45
CA LEU A 17 3.38 1.60 -3.24
C LEU A 17 4.13 2.88 -2.83
N VAL A 18 3.46 4.02 -2.95
CA VAL A 18 4.00 5.33 -2.59
C VAL A 18 3.28 5.80 -1.34
N TRP A 19 4.05 6.21 -0.34
CA TRP A 19 3.52 6.86 0.84
C TRP A 19 3.07 8.27 0.44
N PRO A 20 1.78 8.63 0.59
CA PRO A 20 1.31 9.96 0.24
C PRO A 20 1.89 10.99 1.20
N GLU A 21 2.30 12.15 0.69
CA GLU A 21 2.88 13.24 1.51
C GLU A 21 1.85 13.85 2.48
N ASP A 22 0.55 13.76 2.13
CA ASP A 22 -0.58 14.13 2.99
C ASP A 22 -0.87 13.13 4.13
N ALA A 23 -0.31 11.93 4.07
CA ALA A 23 -0.37 11.00 5.17
C ALA A 23 0.90 11.21 6.02
N GLY A 24 0.72 11.64 7.27
CA GLY A 24 1.83 11.77 8.24
C GLY A 24 2.52 10.43 8.55
N GLU A 25 3.10 10.25 9.74
CA GLU A 25 3.72 8.96 10.08
C GLU A 25 2.65 7.85 10.21
N PRO A 26 2.85 6.65 9.64
CA PRO A 26 1.93 5.54 9.82
C PRO A 26 1.77 5.22 11.31
N ASP A 27 0.56 5.40 11.83
CA ASP A 27 0.23 5.02 13.21
C ASP A 27 0.14 3.49 13.30
N PHE A 28 1.24 2.88 13.74
CA PHE A 28 1.33 1.43 13.95
C PHE A 28 0.68 0.97 15.26
N LYS A 29 -0.21 1.78 15.87
CA LYS A 29 -0.88 1.38 17.10
C LYS A 29 -1.80 0.20 16.80
N LEU A 30 -1.42 -0.96 17.34
CA LEU A 30 -2.20 -2.18 17.24
C LEU A 30 -3.48 -1.99 18.06
N THR A 31 -4.64 -2.07 17.42
CA THR A 31 -5.90 -2.10 18.15
C THR A 31 -6.11 -3.54 18.61
N PHE A 32 -6.08 -3.75 19.93
CA PHE A 32 -6.19 -5.08 20.53
C PHE A 32 -7.68 -5.44 20.73
N GLY A 33 -8.21 -6.25 19.81
CA GLY A 33 -9.52 -6.91 19.94
C GLY A 33 -9.37 -8.43 20.01
N GLY A 34 -10.28 -9.20 19.40
CA GLY A 34 -10.12 -10.66 19.24
C GLY A 34 -9.02 -11.07 18.27
N THR A 35 -8.59 -10.15 17.40
CA THR A 35 -7.41 -10.26 16.52
C THR A 35 -6.65 -8.94 16.55
N GLN A 36 -5.32 -8.99 16.41
CA GLN A 36 -4.51 -7.78 16.28
C GLN A 36 -4.68 -7.21 14.87
N SER A 37 -5.31 -6.04 14.76
CA SER A 37 -5.42 -5.31 13.49
C SER A 37 -4.82 -3.92 13.64
N VAL A 38 -4.01 -3.53 12.65
CA VAL A 38 -3.52 -2.15 12.51
C VAL A 38 -4.64 -1.25 11.99
N LYS A 39 -4.59 0.03 12.34
CA LYS A 39 -5.52 1.02 11.79
C LYS A 39 -5.38 1.08 10.26
N PRO A 40 -6.49 1.19 9.49
CA PRO A 40 -6.41 1.29 8.04
C PRO A 40 -5.57 2.51 7.63
N TYR A 41 -4.51 2.27 6.87
CA TYR A 41 -3.64 3.30 6.30
C TYR A 41 -3.98 3.53 4.83
N ARG A 42 -3.83 4.79 4.37
CA ARG A 42 -4.00 5.14 2.96
C ARG A 42 -2.64 5.08 2.29
N LEU A 43 -2.48 4.16 1.33
CA LEU A 43 -1.32 4.13 0.44
C LEU A 43 -1.75 4.51 -0.97
N THR A 44 -0.93 5.29 -1.65
CA THR A 44 -1.12 5.59 -3.06
C THR A 44 -0.46 4.51 -3.89
N VAL A 45 -1.23 3.83 -4.74
CA VAL A 45 -0.73 2.75 -5.61
C VAL A 45 -0.54 3.32 -7.01
N GLN A 46 0.70 3.37 -7.50
CA GLN A 46 1.01 3.76 -8.88
C GLN A 46 1.35 2.53 -9.71
N LEU A 47 0.75 2.39 -10.90
CA LEU A 47 1.04 1.27 -11.79
C LEU A 47 2.42 1.45 -12.44
N ARG A 48 3.28 0.43 -12.38
CA ARG A 48 4.54 0.38 -13.13
C ARG A 48 4.25 -0.04 -14.57
N THR A 49 3.66 0.85 -15.37
CA THR A 49 3.64 0.68 -16.83
C THR A 49 4.84 1.42 -17.42
N PRO A 50 5.60 0.86 -18.37
CA PRO A 50 6.70 1.55 -19.05
C PRO A 50 6.25 2.67 -20.02
N GLY A 51 5.15 3.37 -19.73
CA GLY A 51 4.58 4.37 -20.63
C GLY A 51 3.50 5.31 -20.09
N ASP A 52 3.13 5.26 -18.80
CA ASP A 52 2.09 6.15 -18.29
C ASP A 52 2.70 7.37 -17.58
N THR A 53 2.68 8.46 -18.33
CA THR A 53 2.95 9.83 -17.92
C THR A 53 2.17 10.20 -16.66
N CYS A 54 2.91 10.76 -15.69
CA CYS A 54 2.53 11.90 -14.86
C CYS A 54 1.05 12.30 -14.98
N LYS A 55 0.20 11.85 -14.04
CA LYS A 55 -0.92 12.63 -13.51
C LYS A 55 -1.07 12.36 -12.01
N SER A 56 -0.26 13.10 -11.26
CA SER A 56 -0.65 13.66 -9.97
C SER A 56 -1.80 14.66 -10.19
N VAL A 57 -2.53 14.97 -9.12
CA VAL A 57 -3.61 15.97 -8.96
C VAL A 57 -5.02 15.39 -9.00
N TYR A 58 -5.50 15.03 -7.80
CA TYR A 58 -6.79 15.47 -7.26
C TYR A 58 -6.63 15.75 -5.77
#